data_AF-A0A6M1TCY0-F1
#
_entry.id   AF-A0A6M1TCY0-F1
#
_cell.length_a   1.000
_cell.length_b   1.000
_cell.length_c   1.000
_cell.angle_alpha   90.00
_cell.angle_beta   90.00
_cell.angle_gamma   90.00
#
_symmetry.space_group_name_H-M   'P 1'
#
loop_
_entity.id
_entity.type
_entity.pdbx_description
1 polymer ?
#
loop_
_entity_poly.entity_id
_entity_poly.type
_entity_poly.pdbx_seq_one_letter_code
_entity_poly.pdbx_strand_id
1 'polypeptide(L)'
;MNLGNLGSFNFEMPKPNIPNLGQPPREIDLSPEEAFKVKKIMSNLASTGLTVDSLFDLFNDWQSNKTKSTKRFVLSFSFILSLTIVAGVNITEIDLFGVSVQDEMSALFLSSLATILVISFFYYIYLQNKDWEVHTAKTSYVDKSLKNCLNMVEQIDDILTKKDIKSAKDLFDDFKSSYDKSNLEFEAYQAIKFYKNNLKDTRKSIDWVEKLELWGICILNFLALIAIITSF
;
A
#
# COMPACT_ATOMS: atom_id res chain seq x y z
N MET A 1 -19.53 -60.97 -22.49
CA MET A 1 -18.77 -59.84 -21.94
C MET A 1 -19.65 -58.61 -22.06
N ASN A 2 -20.10 -58.07 -20.93
CA ASN A 2 -21.11 -57.03 -20.83
C ASN A 2 -20.46 -55.65 -20.92
N LEU A 3 -21.01 -54.77 -21.74
CA LEU A 3 -20.57 -53.39 -21.94
C LEU A 3 -20.92 -52.55 -20.71
N GLY A 4 -19.90 -52.13 -19.97
CA GLY A 4 -20.02 -51.27 -18.80
C GLY A 4 -20.18 -49.80 -19.18
N ASN A 5 -21.41 -49.30 -19.03
CA ASN A 5 -21.77 -48.05 -18.36
C ASN A 5 -20.86 -46.82 -18.62
N LEU A 6 -21.14 -46.10 -19.72
CA LEU A 6 -20.77 -44.70 -19.84
C LEU A 6 -21.70 -43.88 -18.93
N GLY A 7 -21.16 -43.44 -17.79
CA GLY A 7 -21.87 -42.59 -16.84
C GLY A 7 -22.41 -41.33 -17.50
N SER A 8 -23.72 -41.14 -17.40
CA SER A 8 -24.43 -39.94 -17.81
C SER A 8 -23.92 -38.73 -17.02
N PHE A 9 -23.36 -37.74 -17.71
CA PHE A 9 -23.19 -36.40 -17.15
C PHE A 9 -24.57 -35.78 -16.92
N ASN A 10 -25.08 -35.91 -15.69
CA ASN A 10 -26.25 -35.16 -15.24
C ASN A 10 -25.87 -33.68 -15.15
N PHE A 11 -26.21 -32.91 -16.18
CA PHE A 11 -26.35 -31.47 -16.10
C PHE A 11 -27.57 -31.19 -15.22
N GLU A 12 -27.38 -31.17 -13.89
CA GLU A 12 -28.43 -30.65 -13.01
C GLU A 12 -28.55 -29.15 -13.27
N MET A 13 -29.60 -28.77 -13.99
CA MET A 13 -29.99 -27.36 -14.05
C MET A 13 -30.20 -26.85 -12.62
N PRO A 14 -29.74 -25.62 -12.29
CA PRO A 14 -30.04 -25.03 -11.00
C PRO A 14 -31.55 -25.01 -10.81
N LYS A 15 -32.02 -25.66 -9.74
CA LYS A 15 -33.45 -25.72 -9.40
C LYS A 15 -34.00 -24.29 -9.33
N PRO A 16 -35.19 -24.02 -9.88
CA PRO A 16 -35.83 -22.72 -9.75
C PRO A 16 -35.90 -22.37 -8.26
N ASN A 17 -35.39 -21.19 -7.93
CA ASN A 17 -35.32 -20.70 -6.57
C ASN A 17 -36.76 -20.49 -6.08
N ILE A 18 -37.31 -21.46 -5.34
CA ILE A 18 -38.65 -21.33 -4.75
C ILE A 18 -38.55 -20.16 -3.77
N PRO A 19 -39.32 -19.06 -3.97
CA PRO A 19 -39.25 -17.91 -3.08
C PRO A 19 -39.57 -18.38 -1.66
N ASN A 20 -38.67 -18.08 -0.73
CA ASN A 20 -38.80 -18.43 0.66
C ASN A 20 -39.94 -17.59 1.24
N LEU A 21 -41.12 -18.18 1.44
CA LEU A 21 -42.38 -17.51 1.78
C LEU A 21 -42.36 -16.71 3.11
N GLY A 22 -41.28 -16.81 3.88
CA GLY A 22 -41.07 -16.06 5.13
C GLY A 22 -40.13 -14.86 5.02
N GLN A 23 -39.54 -14.59 3.85
CA GLN A 23 -38.71 -13.40 3.63
C GLN A 23 -39.55 -12.29 2.99
N PRO A 24 -39.39 -11.03 3.43
CA PRO A 24 -40.06 -9.92 2.78
C PRO A 24 -39.73 -9.95 1.28
N PRO A 25 -40.72 -9.62 0.41
CA PRO A 25 -40.47 -9.57 -1.02
C PRO A 25 -39.33 -8.58 -1.28
N ARG A 26 -38.37 -8.99 -2.12
CA ARG A 26 -37.30 -8.09 -2.54
C ARG A 26 -37.90 -6.88 -3.25
N GLU A 27 -37.38 -5.70 -2.93
CA GLU A 27 -37.79 -4.46 -3.56
C GLU A 27 -37.13 -4.28 -4.95
N ILE A 28 -36.04 -5.01 -5.20
CA ILE A 28 -35.25 -4.92 -6.43
C ILE A 28 -35.49 -6.15 -7.32
N ASP A 29 -35.95 -5.91 -8.56
CA ASP A 29 -36.22 -6.96 -9.54
C ASP A 29 -34.93 -7.49 -10.20
N LEU A 30 -34.43 -8.60 -9.67
CA LEU A 30 -33.27 -9.34 -10.18
C LEU A 30 -33.69 -10.70 -10.71
N SER A 31 -33.11 -11.09 -11.86
CA SER A 31 -33.25 -12.47 -12.32
C SER A 31 -32.64 -13.45 -11.31
N PRO A 32 -33.08 -14.73 -11.27
CA PRO A 32 -32.51 -15.73 -10.37
C PRO A 32 -30.99 -15.88 -10.50
N GLU A 33 -30.45 -15.72 -11.70
CA GLU A 33 -29.01 -15.76 -11.98
C GLU A 33 -28.26 -14.56 -11.41
N GLU A 34 -28.80 -13.34 -11.61
CA GLU A 34 -28.24 -12.10 -11.04
C GLU A 34 -28.29 -12.15 -9.51
N ALA A 35 -29.40 -12.61 -8.95
CA ALA A 35 -29.57 -12.78 -7.52
C ALA A 35 -28.55 -13.76 -6.92
N PHE A 36 -28.31 -14.90 -7.58
CA PHE A 36 -27.30 -15.85 -7.16
C PHE A 36 -25.90 -15.24 -7.24
N LYS A 37 -25.62 -14.50 -8.30
CA LYS A 37 -24.33 -13.84 -8.54
C LYS A 37 -24.03 -12.79 -7.48
N VAL A 38 -24.98 -11.89 -7.18
CA VAL A 38 -24.84 -10.86 -6.12
C VAL A 38 -24.61 -11.53 -4.77
N LYS A 39 -25.39 -12.56 -4.41
CA LYS A 39 -25.22 -13.30 -3.16
C LYS A 39 -23.84 -13.92 -3.03
N LYS A 40 -23.34 -14.55 -4.10
CA LYS A 40 -22.00 -15.14 -4.14
C LYS A 40 -20.92 -14.07 -3.97
N ILE A 41 -21.08 -12.92 -4.62
CA ILE A 41 -20.14 -11.81 -4.48
C ILE A 41 -20.15 -11.25 -3.06
N MET A 42 -21.32 -10.99 -2.47
CA MET A 42 -21.44 -10.48 -1.09
C MET A 42 -20.77 -11.41 -0.08
N SER A 43 -21.01 -12.71 -0.17
CA SER A 43 -20.37 -13.71 0.70
C SER A 43 -18.84 -13.69 0.56
N ASN A 44 -18.34 -13.62 -0.68
CA ASN A 44 -16.91 -13.53 -0.92
C ASN A 44 -16.33 -12.21 -0.37
N LEU A 45 -17.03 -11.08 -0.51
CA LEU A 45 -16.60 -9.78 0.01
C LEU A 45 -16.54 -9.79 1.54
N ALA A 46 -17.56 -10.30 2.23
CA ALA A 46 -17.54 -10.46 3.69
C ALA A 46 -16.35 -11.31 4.16
N SER A 47 -15.99 -12.36 3.41
CA SER A 47 -14.86 -13.23 3.76
C SER A 47 -13.49 -12.58 3.59
N THR A 48 -13.39 -11.44 2.90
CA THR A 48 -12.10 -10.77 2.66
C THR A 48 -11.57 -10.03 3.90
N GLY A 49 -12.46 -9.59 4.80
CA GLY A 49 -12.08 -8.79 5.97
C GLY A 49 -11.37 -7.47 5.64
N LEU A 50 -11.43 -7.01 4.39
CA LEU A 50 -10.76 -5.80 3.92
C LEU A 50 -11.52 -4.56 4.39
N THR A 51 -10.82 -3.68 5.11
CA THR A 51 -11.31 -2.35 5.49
C THR A 51 -10.52 -1.25 4.78
N VAL A 52 -11.09 -0.04 4.70
CA VAL A 52 -10.38 1.14 4.19
C VAL A 52 -9.06 1.36 4.93
N ASP A 53 -9.08 1.25 6.27
CA ASP A 53 -7.91 1.43 7.12
C ASP A 53 -6.83 0.38 6.82
N SER A 54 -7.22 -0.90 6.66
CA SER A 54 -6.27 -1.96 6.32
C SER A 54 -5.58 -1.74 4.96
N LEU A 55 -6.29 -1.13 4.01
CA LEU A 55 -5.73 -0.77 2.70
C LEU A 55 -4.82 0.46 2.82
N PHE A 56 -5.22 1.47 3.60
CA PHE A 56 -4.36 2.62 3.87
C PHE A 56 -3.05 2.21 4.54
N ASP A 57 -3.10 1.38 5.58
CA ASP A 57 -1.90 0.90 6.28
C ASP A 57 -0.98 0.11 5.34
N LEU A 58 -1.55 -0.63 4.39
CA LEU A 58 -0.78 -1.41 3.43
C LEU A 58 -0.02 -0.54 2.41
N PHE A 59 -0.54 0.65 2.09
CA PHE A 59 -0.02 1.49 1.00
C PHE A 59 0.61 2.81 1.45
N ASN A 60 0.36 3.29 2.67
CA ASN A 60 0.76 4.63 3.10
C ASN A 60 2.04 4.65 3.94
N ASP A 61 2.35 3.61 4.71
CA ASP A 61 3.55 3.56 5.55
C ASP A 61 4.37 2.29 5.37
N TRP A 62 5.27 2.32 4.40
CA TRP A 62 6.11 1.18 4.04
C TRP A 62 7.49 1.19 4.69
N GLN A 63 7.97 2.37 5.10
CA GLN A 63 9.28 2.51 5.75
C GLN A 63 9.19 2.17 7.24
N SER A 64 10.06 1.29 7.69
CA SER A 64 10.18 0.99 9.12
C SER A 64 10.65 2.22 9.91
N ASN A 65 10.30 2.27 11.20
CA ASN A 65 10.78 3.32 12.11
C ASN A 65 12.32 3.41 12.14
N LYS A 66 13.02 2.29 11.95
CA LYS A 66 14.49 2.25 11.85
C LYS A 66 14.98 3.03 10.63
N THR A 67 14.42 2.76 9.46
CA THR A 67 14.74 3.47 8.21
C THR A 67 14.46 4.96 8.32
N LYS A 68 13.30 5.34 8.85
CA LYS A 68 12.95 6.75 9.09
C LYS A 68 13.94 7.45 10.01
N SER A 69 14.37 6.78 11.09
CA SER A 69 15.36 7.33 12.03
C SER A 69 16.72 7.52 11.38
N THR A 70 17.23 6.50 10.68
CA THR A 70 18.52 6.61 9.97
C THR A 70 18.48 7.66 8.87
N LYS A 71 17.37 7.76 8.13
CA LYS A 71 17.14 8.79 7.12
C LYS A 71 17.22 10.20 7.71
N ARG A 72 16.54 10.44 8.83
CA ARG A 72 16.57 11.73 9.55
C ARG A 72 17.98 12.08 10.01
N PHE A 73 18.72 11.10 10.53
CA PHE A 73 20.10 11.29 10.94
C PHE A 73 20.98 11.71 9.75
N VAL A 74 20.96 10.94 8.65
CA VAL A 74 21.74 11.23 7.44
C VAL A 74 21.37 12.61 6.88
N LEU A 75 20.07 12.91 6.72
CA LEU A 75 19.62 14.20 6.21
C LEU A 75 20.09 15.36 7.08
N SER A 76 19.89 15.28 8.39
CA SER A 76 20.26 16.37 9.31
C SER A 76 21.77 16.60 9.30
N PHE A 77 22.54 15.52 9.34
CA PHE A 77 23.99 15.59 9.38
C PHE A 77 24.57 16.09 8.04
N SER A 78 24.12 15.54 6.92
CA SER A 78 24.51 16.02 5.59
C SER A 78 24.10 17.47 5.33
N PHE A 79 22.93 17.89 5.84
CA PHE A 79 22.47 19.27 5.70
C PHE A 79 23.38 20.25 6.43
N ILE A 80 23.72 19.97 7.70
CA ILE A 80 24.63 20.81 8.49
C ILE A 80 25.98 20.94 7.79
N LEU A 81 26.56 19.84 7.34
CA LEU A 81 27.85 19.85 6.64
C LEU A 81 27.77 20.56 5.28
N SER A 82 26.66 20.42 4.54
CA SER A 82 26.49 21.11 3.26
C SER A 82 26.35 22.64 3.43
N LEU A 83 25.76 23.09 4.54
CA LEU A 83 25.62 24.52 4.84
C LEU A 83 26.99 25.19 5.04
N THR A 84 28.02 24.47 5.47
CA THR A 84 29.35 25.06 5.65
C THR A 84 29.96 25.50 4.33
N ILE A 85 29.71 24.75 3.23
CA ILE A 85 30.06 25.16 1.87
C ILE A 85 29.37 26.47 1.50
N VAL A 86 28.05 26.55 1.73
CA VAL A 86 27.25 27.73 1.36
C VAL A 86 27.67 28.95 2.18
N ALA A 87 28.01 28.75 3.45
CA ALA A 87 28.50 29.80 4.34
C ALA A 87 29.96 30.19 4.08
N GLY A 88 30.71 29.37 3.32
CA GLY A 88 32.15 29.57 3.10
C GLY A 88 32.98 29.39 4.38
N VAL A 89 32.53 28.55 5.31
CA VAL A 89 33.17 28.32 6.61
C VAL A 89 33.84 26.96 6.62
N ASN A 90 35.05 26.87 7.18
CA ASN A 90 35.73 25.60 7.35
C ASN A 90 35.03 24.78 8.44
N ILE A 91 34.82 23.48 8.20
CA ILE A 91 34.18 22.59 9.17
C ILE A 91 34.91 22.57 10.51
N THR A 92 36.23 22.71 10.52
CA THR A 92 37.04 22.70 11.74
C THR A 92 36.86 23.98 12.58
N GLU A 93 36.38 25.07 11.97
CA GLU A 93 36.11 26.34 12.65
C GLU A 93 34.73 26.36 13.32
N ILE A 94 33.89 25.37 13.05
CA ILE A 94 32.54 25.25 13.61
C ILE A 94 32.58 24.32 14.82
N ASP A 95 32.04 24.79 15.94
CA ASP A 95 31.78 23.94 17.11
C ASP A 95 30.66 22.93 16.79
N LEU A 96 31.06 21.79 16.23
CA LEU A 96 30.16 20.67 15.99
C LEU A 96 29.93 19.92 17.29
N PHE A 97 28.67 19.90 17.75
CA PHE A 97 28.26 19.24 19.01
C PHE A 97 29.01 19.75 20.25
N GLY A 98 29.46 21.01 20.24
CA GLY A 98 30.23 21.61 21.33
C GLY A 98 31.66 21.08 21.46
N VAL A 99 32.19 20.46 20.41
CA VAL A 99 33.58 19.98 20.35
C VAL A 99 34.37 20.91 19.43
N SER A 100 35.31 21.66 20.01
CA SER A 100 36.31 22.43 19.28
C SER A 100 37.48 21.52 18.86
N VAL A 101 37.93 21.63 17.62
CA VAL A 101 38.99 20.78 17.07
C VAL A 101 40.34 21.47 17.22
N GLN A 102 41.32 20.79 17.82
CA GLN A 102 42.71 21.26 17.82
C GLN A 102 43.34 20.98 16.46
N ASP A 103 44.16 21.91 15.96
CA ASP A 103 44.76 21.85 14.61
C ASP A 103 45.45 20.51 14.29
N GLU A 104 46.16 19.93 15.27
CA GLU A 104 46.88 18.66 15.14
C GLU A 104 45.95 17.45 14.91
N MET A 105 44.67 17.56 15.29
CA MET A 105 43.67 16.49 15.21
C MET A 105 42.65 16.69 14.08
N SER A 106 42.75 17.77 13.32
CA SER A 106 41.80 18.12 12.24
C SER A 106 41.61 17.01 11.22
N ALA A 107 42.70 16.39 10.75
CA ALA A 107 42.62 15.30 9.77
C ALA A 107 41.89 14.06 10.32
N LEU A 108 42.12 13.68 11.58
CA LEU A 108 41.44 12.57 12.23
C LEU A 108 39.96 12.87 12.46
N PHE A 109 39.64 14.09 12.88
CA PHE A 109 38.26 14.55 13.06
C PHE A 109 37.48 14.50 11.73
N LEU A 110 37.99 15.11 10.67
CA LEU A 110 37.37 15.12 9.34
C LEU A 110 37.21 13.69 8.78
N SER A 111 38.24 12.85 8.92
CA SER A 111 38.17 11.43 8.52
C SER A 111 37.09 10.65 9.28
N SER A 112 36.91 10.94 10.58
CA SER A 112 35.87 10.32 11.41
C SER A 112 34.47 10.76 10.97
N LEU A 113 34.26 12.05 10.69
CA LEU A 113 33.00 12.57 10.16
C LEU A 113 32.65 11.91 8.83
N ALA A 114 33.61 11.84 7.90
CA ALA A 114 33.42 11.18 6.61
C ALA A 114 33.05 9.71 6.79
N THR A 115 33.73 9.00 7.68
CA THR A 115 33.47 7.57 7.96
C THR A 115 32.06 7.36 8.51
N ILE A 116 31.65 8.15 9.51
CA ILE A 116 30.31 8.07 10.09
C ILE A 116 29.24 8.35 9.03
N LEU A 117 29.47 9.36 8.20
CA LEU A 117 28.55 9.76 7.14
C LEU A 117 28.39 8.64 6.10
N VAL A 118 29.51 8.09 5.61
CA VAL A 118 29.52 7.00 4.64
C VAL A 118 28.84 5.74 5.19
N ILE A 119 29.21 5.30 6.40
CA ILE A 119 28.62 4.11 7.03
C ILE A 119 27.12 4.29 7.23
N SER A 120 26.70 5.45 7.76
CA SER A 120 25.29 5.73 8.03
C SER A 120 24.46 5.78 6.74
N PHE A 121 25.03 6.34 5.67
CA PHE A 121 24.39 6.36 4.36
C PHE A 121 24.24 4.95 3.77
N PHE A 122 25.30 4.14 3.77
CA PHE A 122 25.18 2.74 3.30
C PHE A 122 24.21 1.93 4.14
N TYR A 123 24.19 2.15 5.46
CA TYR A 123 23.22 1.52 6.35
C TYR A 123 21.78 1.95 6.03
N TYR A 124 21.55 3.23 5.72
CA TYR A 124 20.26 3.74 5.24
C TYR A 124 19.83 3.04 3.94
N ILE A 125 20.70 2.97 2.93
CA ILE A 125 20.41 2.30 1.65
C ILE A 125 20.05 0.82 1.88
N TYR A 126 20.79 0.13 2.74
CA TYR A 126 20.51 -1.25 3.09
C TYR A 126 19.12 -1.44 3.72
N LEU A 127 18.76 -0.58 4.68
CA LEU A 127 17.46 -0.62 5.33
C LEU A 127 16.31 -0.29 4.35
N GLN A 128 16.51 0.72 3.50
CA GLN A 128 15.57 1.12 2.46
C GLN A 128 15.28 -0.04 1.49
N ASN A 129 16.32 -0.74 1.03
CA ASN A 129 16.16 -1.90 0.14
C ASN A 129 15.38 -3.03 0.82
N LYS A 130 15.65 -3.31 2.10
CA LYS A 130 14.89 -4.31 2.86
C LYS A 130 13.42 -3.95 2.99
N ASP A 131 13.13 -2.71 3.34
CA ASP A 131 11.75 -2.23 3.47
C ASP A 131 11.04 -2.30 2.10
N TRP A 132 11.75 -2.01 1.01
CA TRP A 132 11.22 -2.10 -0.35
C TRP A 132 10.89 -3.54 -0.75
N GLU A 133 11.76 -4.50 -0.44
CA GLU A 133 11.51 -5.93 -0.67
C GLU A 133 10.28 -6.42 0.09
N VAL A 134 10.17 -6.06 1.38
CA VAL A 134 9.02 -6.43 2.23
C VAL A 134 7.74 -5.80 1.70
N HIS A 135 7.77 -4.51 1.33
CA HIS A 135 6.62 -3.82 0.77
C HIS A 135 6.20 -4.42 -0.57
N THR A 136 7.14 -4.70 -1.46
CA THR A 136 6.87 -5.32 -2.76
C THR A 136 6.25 -6.72 -2.60
N ALA A 137 6.78 -7.52 -1.67
CA ALA A 137 6.23 -8.84 -1.38
C ALA A 137 4.80 -8.76 -0.82
N LYS A 138 4.55 -7.88 0.16
CA LYS A 138 3.22 -7.66 0.75
C LYS A 138 2.22 -7.17 -0.30
N THR A 139 2.58 -6.14 -1.05
CA THR A 139 1.71 -5.56 -2.07
C THR A 139 1.43 -6.55 -3.19
N SER A 140 2.42 -7.29 -3.69
CA SER A 140 2.22 -8.32 -4.72
C SER A 140 1.22 -9.41 -4.30
N TYR A 141 1.33 -9.88 -3.05
CA TYR A 141 0.38 -10.85 -2.50
C TYR A 141 -1.05 -10.28 -2.44
N VAL A 142 -1.19 -9.05 -1.94
CA VAL A 142 -2.50 -8.39 -1.83
C VAL A 142 -3.07 -8.00 -3.20
N ASP A 143 -2.23 -7.66 -4.18
CA ASP A 143 -2.66 -7.21 -5.51
C ASP A 143 -3.43 -8.29 -6.25
N LYS A 144 -3.01 -9.56 -6.12
CA LYS A 144 -3.72 -10.70 -6.69
C LYS A 144 -5.13 -10.84 -6.09
N SER A 145 -5.24 -10.68 -4.78
CA SER A 145 -6.51 -10.73 -4.06
C SER A 145 -7.40 -9.52 -4.41
N LEU A 146 -6.81 -8.32 -4.47
CA LEU A 146 -7.49 -7.08 -4.85
C LEU A 146 -8.00 -7.12 -6.28
N LYS A 147 -7.26 -7.72 -7.22
CA LYS A 147 -7.71 -7.87 -8.61
C LYS A 147 -9.00 -8.71 -8.71
N ASN A 148 -9.08 -9.79 -7.95
CA ASN A 148 -10.29 -10.61 -7.89
C ASN A 148 -11.47 -9.82 -7.27
N CYS A 149 -11.19 -9.07 -6.21
CA CYS A 149 -12.19 -8.22 -5.54
C CYS A 149 -12.67 -7.07 -6.45
N LEU A 150 -11.78 -6.45 -7.22
CA LEU A 150 -12.13 -5.44 -8.22
C LEU A 150 -13.08 -5.98 -9.29
N ASN A 151 -12.78 -7.16 -9.83
CA ASN A 151 -13.66 -7.81 -10.81
C ASN A 151 -15.05 -8.11 -10.22
N MET A 152 -15.13 -8.42 -8.92
CA MET A 152 -16.40 -8.65 -8.23
C MET A 152 -17.18 -7.33 -8.03
N VAL A 153 -16.51 -6.26 -7.64
CA VAL A 153 -17.11 -4.91 -7.53
C VAL A 153 -17.61 -4.42 -8.89
N GLU A 154 -16.85 -4.63 -9.96
CA GLU A 154 -17.27 -4.28 -11.32
C GLU A 154 -18.54 -5.03 -11.74
N GLN A 155 -18.66 -6.30 -11.37
CA GLN A 155 -19.88 -7.07 -11.63
C GLN A 155 -21.10 -6.56 -10.85
N ILE A 156 -20.89 -5.99 -9.66
CA ILE A 156 -21.96 -5.32 -8.91
C ILE A 156 -22.32 -4.00 -9.59
N ASP A 157 -21.33 -3.19 -9.94
CA ASP A 157 -21.54 -1.90 -10.61
C ASP A 157 -22.28 -2.07 -11.96
N ASP A 158 -21.99 -3.15 -12.71
CA ASP A 158 -22.71 -3.52 -13.92
C ASP A 158 -24.19 -3.81 -13.65
N ILE A 159 -24.51 -4.51 -12.55
CA ILE A 159 -25.88 -4.83 -12.17
C ILE A 159 -26.62 -3.57 -11.73
N LEU A 160 -25.99 -2.73 -10.91
CA LEU A 160 -26.54 -1.44 -10.49
C LEU A 160 -26.89 -0.57 -11.70
N THR A 161 -26.00 -0.52 -12.70
CA THR A 161 -26.22 0.25 -13.93
C THR A 161 -27.33 -0.34 -14.80
N LYS A 162 -27.35 -1.67 -15.01
CA LYS A 162 -28.37 -2.34 -15.84
C LYS A 162 -29.77 -2.25 -15.27
N LYS A 163 -29.88 -2.20 -13.94
CA LYS A 163 -31.15 -2.20 -13.21
C LYS A 163 -31.57 -0.82 -12.71
N ASP A 164 -30.82 0.22 -13.07
CA ASP A 164 -31.05 1.61 -12.62
C ASP A 164 -31.18 1.75 -11.09
N ILE A 165 -30.36 1.00 -10.36
CA ILE A 165 -30.34 1.01 -8.90
C ILE A 165 -29.45 2.18 -8.45
N LYS A 166 -30.07 3.17 -7.79
CA LYS A 166 -29.41 4.44 -7.43
C LYS A 166 -28.26 4.29 -6.43
N SER A 167 -28.28 3.24 -5.61
CA SER A 167 -27.28 3.05 -4.57
C SER A 167 -26.92 1.58 -4.39
N ALA A 168 -25.62 1.30 -4.31
CA ALA A 168 -25.11 0.01 -3.89
C ALA A 168 -25.61 -0.36 -2.48
N LYS A 169 -25.85 0.62 -1.62
CA LYS A 169 -26.39 0.36 -0.27
C LYS A 169 -27.77 -0.27 -0.34
N ASP A 170 -28.65 0.23 -1.21
CA ASP A 170 -30.02 -0.26 -1.36
C ASP A 170 -30.01 -1.72 -1.83
N LEU A 171 -29.09 -2.07 -2.75
CA LEU A 171 -28.88 -3.45 -3.17
C LEU A 171 -28.42 -4.36 -2.02
N PHE A 172 -27.50 -3.89 -1.18
CA PHE A 172 -26.99 -4.70 -0.07
C PHE A 172 -28.03 -4.83 1.05
N ASP A 173 -28.80 -3.78 1.34
CA ASP A 173 -29.87 -3.76 2.33
C ASP A 173 -31.04 -4.68 1.92
N ASP A 174 -31.40 -4.73 0.62
CA ASP A 174 -32.39 -5.67 0.07
C ASP A 174 -31.98 -7.14 0.31
N PHE A 175 -30.70 -7.47 0.12
CA PHE A 175 -30.17 -8.81 0.41
C PHE A 175 -29.98 -9.08 1.91
N LYS A 176 -29.74 -8.04 2.71
CA LYS A 176 -29.59 -8.11 4.17
C LYS A 176 -30.91 -8.36 4.89
N SER A 177 -32.04 -7.90 4.34
CA SER A 177 -33.38 -8.28 4.82
C SER A 177 -33.60 -9.80 4.82
N SER A 178 -32.76 -10.54 4.07
CA SER A 178 -32.83 -11.98 3.87
C SER A 178 -31.73 -12.79 4.58
N TYR A 179 -30.66 -12.20 5.13
CA TYR A 179 -29.55 -12.92 5.78
C TYR A 179 -28.83 -12.06 6.85
N ASP A 180 -28.03 -12.72 7.71
CA ASP A 180 -27.48 -12.22 8.98
C ASP A 180 -26.86 -10.79 8.98
N LYS A 181 -26.92 -10.13 10.15
CA LYS A 181 -26.84 -8.67 10.39
C LYS A 181 -25.52 -7.94 10.08
N SER A 182 -24.52 -8.59 9.49
CA SER A 182 -23.21 -7.99 9.24
C SER A 182 -23.28 -6.80 8.25
N ASN A 183 -22.48 -5.75 8.47
CA ASN A 183 -22.26 -4.65 7.50
C ASN A 183 -20.97 -4.86 6.69
N LEU A 184 -20.25 -5.96 6.93
CA LEU A 184 -18.90 -6.20 6.45
C LEU A 184 -18.84 -6.28 4.91
N GLU A 185 -19.91 -6.77 4.28
CA GLU A 185 -20.04 -6.88 2.83
C GLU A 185 -19.98 -5.50 2.17
N PHE A 186 -20.74 -4.54 2.72
CA PHE A 186 -20.84 -3.19 2.18
C PHE A 186 -19.60 -2.36 2.50
N GLU A 187 -19.02 -2.56 3.68
CA GLU A 187 -17.73 -1.96 4.06
C GLU A 187 -16.60 -2.44 3.14
N ALA A 188 -16.52 -3.74 2.84
CA ALA A 188 -15.56 -4.29 1.89
C ALA A 188 -15.77 -3.74 0.47
N TYR A 189 -17.02 -3.64 0.01
CA TYR A 189 -17.35 -3.00 -1.28
C TYR A 189 -16.84 -1.55 -1.33
N GLN A 190 -17.10 -0.75 -0.29
CA GLN A 190 -16.61 0.63 -0.21
C GLN A 190 -15.08 0.69 -0.18
N ALA A 191 -14.42 -0.21 0.56
CA ALA A 191 -12.97 -0.27 0.65
C ALA A 191 -12.31 -0.55 -0.72
N ILE A 192 -12.86 -1.49 -1.48
CA ILE A 192 -12.36 -1.81 -2.83
C ILE A 192 -12.64 -0.67 -3.82
N LYS A 193 -13.80 -0.02 -3.72
CA LYS A 193 -14.13 1.16 -4.55
C LYS A 193 -13.21 2.33 -4.24
N PHE A 194 -12.91 2.55 -2.96
CA PHE A 194 -11.91 3.52 -2.52
C PHE A 194 -10.54 3.21 -3.11
N TYR A 195 -10.09 1.95 -3.04
CA TYR A 195 -8.84 1.51 -3.65
C TYR A 195 -8.79 1.78 -5.16
N LYS A 196 -9.84 1.41 -5.90
CA LYS A 196 -9.94 1.63 -7.35
C LYS A 196 -9.76 3.10 -7.72
N ASN A 197 -10.41 3.99 -6.98
CA ASN A 197 -10.48 5.41 -7.33
C ASN A 197 -9.32 6.25 -6.80
N ASN A 198 -8.73 5.87 -5.65
CA ASN A 198 -7.79 6.73 -4.93
C ASN A 198 -6.39 6.14 -4.75
N LEU A 199 -6.22 4.82 -4.83
CA LEU A 199 -4.95 4.17 -4.49
C LEU A 199 -4.29 3.46 -5.69
N LYS A 200 -5.09 2.90 -6.61
CA LYS A 200 -4.60 2.12 -7.75
C LYS A 200 -3.63 2.91 -8.65
N ASP A 201 -3.96 4.15 -8.97
CA ASP A 201 -3.13 5.00 -9.84
C ASP A 201 -2.04 5.76 -9.07
N THR A 202 -2.25 5.97 -7.77
CA THR A 202 -1.33 6.71 -6.87
C THR A 202 0.00 5.97 -6.70
N ARG A 203 0.04 4.64 -6.83
CA ARG A 203 1.29 3.84 -6.78
C ARG A 203 2.38 4.34 -7.73
N LYS A 204 2.02 4.71 -8.96
CA LYS A 204 3.02 5.21 -9.93
C LYS A 204 3.62 6.56 -9.52
N SER A 205 2.84 7.40 -8.85
CA SER A 205 3.34 8.69 -8.35
C SER A 205 4.25 8.51 -7.14
N ILE A 206 3.93 7.55 -6.27
CA ILE A 206 4.71 7.22 -5.08
C ILE A 206 6.11 6.75 -5.49
N ASP A 207 6.22 5.85 -6.47
CA ASP A 207 7.51 5.37 -6.98
C ASP A 207 8.43 6.51 -7.48
N TRP A 208 7.87 7.57 -8.04
CA TRP A 208 8.64 8.73 -8.51
C TRP A 208 9.06 9.65 -7.38
N VAL A 209 8.17 9.92 -6.43
CA VAL A 209 8.47 10.73 -5.24
C VAL A 209 9.60 10.09 -4.43
N GLU A 210 9.59 8.78 -4.27
CA GLU A 210 10.64 8.06 -3.55
C GLU A 210 11.99 8.08 -4.27
N LYS A 211 11.98 8.00 -5.60
CA LYS A 211 13.20 8.22 -6.39
C LYS A 211 13.72 9.63 -6.17
N LEU A 212 12.87 10.65 -6.28
CA LEU A 212 13.28 12.03 -6.01
C LEU A 212 13.86 12.21 -4.60
N GLU A 213 13.24 11.58 -3.59
CA GLU A 213 13.75 11.58 -2.22
C GLU A 213 15.15 10.98 -2.14
N LEU A 214 15.36 9.79 -2.73
CA LEU A 214 16.66 9.13 -2.75
C LEU A 214 17.72 9.99 -3.45
N TRP A 215 17.38 10.56 -4.61
CA TRP A 215 18.27 11.46 -5.34
C TRP A 215 18.63 12.70 -4.52
N GLY A 216 17.66 13.31 -3.83
CA GLY A 216 17.89 14.44 -2.93
C GLY A 216 18.85 14.09 -1.78
N ILE A 217 18.67 12.93 -1.15
CA ILE A 217 19.57 12.46 -0.09
C ILE A 217 20.98 12.20 -0.66
N CYS A 218 21.09 11.58 -1.84
CA CYS A 218 22.38 11.33 -2.50
C CYS A 218 23.13 12.64 -2.80
N ILE A 219 22.44 13.63 -3.37
CA ILE A 219 23.03 14.95 -3.69
C ILE A 219 23.50 15.64 -2.42
N LEU A 220 22.65 15.68 -1.39
CA LEU A 220 22.99 16.32 -0.12
C LEU A 220 24.18 15.63 0.57
N ASN A 221 24.21 14.30 0.54
CA ASN A 221 25.31 13.54 1.11
C ASN A 221 26.62 13.75 0.33
N PHE A 222 26.54 13.86 -1.00
CA PHE A 222 27.69 14.18 -1.84
C PHE A 222 28.25 15.58 -1.55
N LEU A 223 27.38 16.58 -1.39
CA LEU A 223 27.78 17.93 -0.98
C LEU A 223 28.46 17.93 0.40
N ALA A 224 27.90 17.19 1.36
CA ALA A 224 28.52 17.04 2.68
C ALA A 224 29.93 16.42 2.62
N LEU A 225 30.13 15.42 1.75
CA LEU A 225 31.46 14.84 1.53
C LEU A 225 32.43 15.82 0.87
N ILE A 226 31.97 16.60 -0.11
CA ILE A 226 32.78 17.68 -0.69
C ILE A 226 33.20 18.66 0.41
N ALA A 227 32.27 19.05 1.28
CA ALA A 227 32.54 19.98 2.38
C ALA A 227 33.68 19.48 3.27
N ILE A 228 33.65 18.20 3.62
CA ILE A 228 34.70 17.54 4.40
C ILE A 228 36.02 17.53 3.63
N ILE A 229 36.01 17.16 2.35
CA ILE A 229 37.22 17.08 1.52
C ILE A 229 37.87 18.46 1.35
N THR A 230 37.09 19.52 1.15
CA THR A 230 37.60 20.89 1.01
C THR A 230 38.08 21.49 2.33
N SER A 231 37.78 20.84 3.45
CA SER A 231 38.19 21.26 4.80
C SER A 231 39.50 20.61 5.26
N PHE A 232 40.05 19.64 4.50
CA PHE A 232 41.41 19.12 4.67
C PHE A 232 42.45 20.15 4.22
#